data_AF-A0A8S2G561-F1
#
_entry.id   AF-A0A8S2G561-F1
#
_cell.length_a   1.000
_cell.length_b   1.000
_cell.length_c   1.000
_cell.angle_alpha   90.00
_cell.angle_beta   90.00
_cell.angle_gamma   90.00
#
_symmetry.space_group_name_H-M   'P 1'
#
loop_
_entity.id
_entity.type
_entity.pdbx_description
1 polymer ?
#
loop_
_entity_poly.entity_id
_entity_poly.type
_entity_poly.pdbx_seq_one_letter_code
_entity_poly.pdbx_strand_id
1 'polypeptide(L)'
;VINSWALTVDMRAQLLVQQGYVVIRIDNRGSANRGLKFESAIKHDLGNKEVEDQVDGINYLIQQGICDKKRVGIFGWSYGGYMALCALVRANDTFKLGIAGAPVTHWDGKFIISDSFFVLKNAIIVAHIIAYVQG
;
A
#
# COMPACT_ATOMS: atom_id res chain seq x y z
N VAL A 1 -8.49 -15.04 -4.71
CA VAL A 1 -7.85 -14.28 -5.80
C VAL A 1 -8.95 -13.83 -6.74
N ILE A 2 -8.98 -12.54 -7.08
CA ILE A 2 -9.93 -11.95 -8.03
C ILE A 2 -9.17 -11.55 -9.28
N ASN A 3 -9.73 -11.83 -10.46
CA ASN A 3 -9.16 -11.45 -11.75
C ASN A 3 -10.14 -10.53 -12.49
N SER A 4 -10.12 -9.25 -12.11
CA SER A 4 -11.05 -8.24 -12.61
C SER A 4 -10.40 -6.86 -12.67
N TRP A 5 -11.02 -5.97 -13.44
CA TRP A 5 -10.68 -4.56 -13.47
C TRP A 5 -11.51 -3.78 -12.43
N ALA A 6 -10.85 -2.93 -11.66
CA ALA A 6 -11.41 -1.98 -10.71
C ALA A 6 -11.19 -0.55 -11.23
N LEU A 7 -12.28 0.11 -11.64
CA LEU A 7 -12.34 1.44 -12.25
C LEU A 7 -11.19 2.40 -11.86
N THR A 8 -11.38 3.18 -10.80
CA THR A 8 -10.52 4.33 -10.50
C THR A 8 -9.11 3.93 -10.06
N VAL A 9 -8.95 2.76 -9.44
CA VAL A 9 -7.66 2.27 -8.97
C VAL A 9 -6.80 1.82 -10.15
N ASP A 10 -7.36 1.07 -11.09
CA ASP A 10 -6.63 0.60 -12.27
C ASP A 10 -6.32 1.74 -13.23
N MET A 11 -7.23 2.70 -13.40
CA MET A 11 -6.97 3.86 -14.26
C MET A 11 -5.79 4.69 -13.77
N ARG A 12 -5.66 4.90 -12.45
CA ARG A 12 -4.49 5.60 -11.86
C ARG A 12 -3.20 4.81 -12.05
N ALA A 13 -3.26 3.49 -11.85
CA ALA A 13 -2.11 2.62 -12.08
C ALA A 13 -1.65 2.68 -13.55
N GLN A 14 -2.58 2.61 -14.51
CA GLN A 14 -2.28 2.72 -15.93
C GLN A 14 -1.65 4.08 -16.29
N LEU A 15 -2.17 5.18 -15.76
CA LEU A 15 -1.59 6.51 -15.97
C LEU A 15 -0.14 6.59 -15.47
N LEU A 16 0.14 6.04 -14.29
CA LEU A 16 1.50 6.01 -13.74
C LEU A 16 2.43 5.14 -14.60
N VAL A 17 1.97 3.97 -15.06
CA VAL A 17 2.76 3.15 -15.98
C VAL A 17 3.09 3.91 -17.27
N GLN A 18 2.12 4.62 -17.86
CA GLN A 18 2.35 5.47 -19.04
C GLN A 18 3.36 6.60 -18.79
N GLN A 19 3.49 7.07 -17.55
CA GLN A 19 4.48 8.09 -17.16
C GLN A 19 5.86 7.49 -16.81
N GLY A 20 6.07 6.19 -17.02
CA GLY A 20 7.35 5.51 -16.83
C GLY A 20 7.58 4.96 -15.42
N TYR A 21 6.53 4.84 -14.61
CA TYR A 21 6.63 4.26 -13.28
C TYR A 21 6.35 2.75 -13.30
N VAL A 22 7.09 1.99 -12.48
CA VAL A 22 6.70 0.62 -12.13
C VAL A 22 5.63 0.70 -11.05
N VAL A 23 4.46 0.12 -11.29
CA VAL A 23 3.35 0.10 -10.34
C VAL A 23 3.09 -1.33 -9.92
N ILE A 24 3.02 -1.58 -8.62
CA ILE A 24 2.75 -2.91 -8.08
C ILE A 24 1.63 -2.87 -7.06
N ARG A 25 0.95 -4.01 -6.91
CA ARG A 25 -0.06 -4.22 -5.88
C ARG A 25 0.15 -5.59 -5.29
N ILE A 26 0.16 -5.66 -3.98
CA ILE A 26 0.43 -6.88 -3.22
C ILE A 26 -0.71 -7.04 -2.23
N ASP A 27 -1.41 -8.16 -2.36
CA ASP A 27 -2.33 -8.66 -1.33
C ASP A 27 -1.49 -9.27 -0.19
N ASN A 28 -1.18 -8.46 0.84
CA ASN A 28 -0.45 -8.92 2.02
C ASN A 28 -1.33 -9.73 2.97
N ARG A 29 -0.69 -10.40 3.94
CA ARG A 29 -1.36 -11.02 5.09
C ARG A 29 -2.39 -10.05 5.68
N GLY A 30 -3.59 -10.55 5.96
CA GLY A 30 -4.76 -9.73 6.31
C GLY A 30 -5.74 -9.48 5.17
N SER A 31 -5.34 -9.61 3.90
CA SER A 31 -6.26 -9.46 2.77
C SER A 31 -7.27 -10.61 2.69
N ALA A 32 -8.46 -10.32 2.18
CA ALA A 32 -9.54 -11.29 2.02
C ALA A 32 -9.25 -12.36 0.95
N ASN A 33 -10.12 -13.37 0.86
CA ASN A 33 -10.15 -14.41 -0.18
C ASN A 33 -8.96 -15.38 -0.14
N ARG A 34 -8.41 -15.60 1.06
CA ARG A 34 -7.29 -16.53 1.33
C ARG A 34 -7.50 -17.38 2.59
N GLY A 35 -8.70 -17.32 3.17
CA GLY A 35 -9.11 -18.07 4.36
C GLY A 35 -8.75 -17.38 5.67
N LEU A 36 -9.45 -17.76 6.74
CA LEU A 36 -9.39 -17.09 8.04
C LEU A 36 -7.97 -17.00 8.61
N LYS A 37 -7.13 -18.03 8.43
CA LYS A 37 -5.74 -18.01 8.92
C LYS A 37 -4.92 -16.90 8.27
N PHE A 38 -5.16 -16.60 6.99
CA PHE A 38 -4.47 -15.55 6.27
C PHE A 38 -5.02 -14.17 6.63
N GLU A 39 -6.34 -14.05 6.72
CA GLU A 39 -7.04 -12.81 7.07
C GLU A 39 -6.80 -12.37 8.53
N SER A 40 -6.78 -13.32 9.47
CA SER A 40 -6.59 -13.03 10.89
C SER A 40 -5.13 -12.83 11.31
N ALA A 41 -4.17 -12.92 10.37
CA ALA A 41 -2.75 -12.76 10.67
C ALA A 41 -2.42 -11.38 11.29
N ILE A 42 -3.22 -10.36 11.00
CA ILE A 42 -3.06 -8.97 11.45
C ILE A 42 -3.92 -8.64 12.69
N LYS A 43 -4.63 -9.64 13.24
CA LYS A 43 -5.50 -9.44 14.41
C LYS A 43 -4.66 -8.92 15.59
N HIS A 44 -5.05 -7.76 16.13
CA HIS A 44 -4.32 -7.04 17.19
C HIS A 44 -2.91 -6.54 16.81
N ASP A 45 -2.57 -6.51 15.51
CA ASP A 45 -1.24 -6.16 15.00
C ASP A 45 -1.33 -5.48 13.62
N LEU A 46 -2.23 -4.51 13.51
CA LEU A 46 -2.50 -3.77 12.27
C LEU A 46 -1.32 -2.86 11.90
N GLY A 47 -0.90 -2.88 10.64
CA GLY A 47 0.16 -2.02 10.11
C GLY A 47 1.58 -2.50 10.40
N ASN A 48 1.73 -3.78 10.72
CA ASN A 48 3.03 -4.39 11.02
C ASN A 48 3.36 -5.48 10.00
N LYS A 49 2.70 -6.64 10.08
CA LYS A 49 2.89 -7.75 9.12
C LYS A 49 2.59 -7.34 7.68
N GLU A 50 1.63 -6.45 7.50
CA GLU A 50 1.33 -5.90 6.19
C GLU A 50 2.51 -5.13 5.62
N VAL A 51 3.21 -4.33 6.45
CA VAL A 51 4.38 -3.54 6.00
C VAL A 51 5.54 -4.46 5.66
N GLU A 52 5.78 -5.50 6.46
CA GLU A 52 6.78 -6.54 6.16
C GLU A 52 6.57 -7.14 4.76
N ASP A 53 5.33 -7.55 4.45
CA ASP A 53 5.00 -8.17 3.17
C ASP A 53 5.20 -7.21 1.99
N GLN A 54 4.92 -5.91 2.17
CA GLN A 54 5.21 -4.90 1.15
C GLN A 54 6.71 -4.70 0.95
N VAL A 55 7.49 -4.68 2.03
CA VAL A 55 8.95 -4.58 1.97
C VAL A 55 9.55 -5.79 1.24
N ASP A 56 9.07 -7.00 1.54
CA ASP A 56 9.52 -8.23 0.90
C ASP A 56 9.25 -8.22 -0.60
N GLY A 57 8.06 -7.76 -1.01
CA GLY A 57 7.73 -7.62 -2.43
C GLY A 57 8.62 -6.59 -3.15
N ILE A 58 8.94 -5.47 -2.51
CA ILE A 58 9.86 -4.48 -3.06
C ILE A 58 11.29 -5.04 -3.16
N ASN A 59 11.77 -5.72 -2.12
CA ASN A 59 13.09 -6.35 -2.11
C ASN A 59 13.23 -7.38 -3.23
N TYR A 60 12.18 -8.18 -3.47
CA TYR A 60 12.14 -9.09 -4.61
C TYR A 60 12.32 -8.35 -5.94
N LEU A 61 11.59 -7.25 -6.18
CA LEU A 61 11.70 -6.49 -7.43
C LEU A 61 13.04 -5.79 -7.61
N ILE A 62 13.66 -5.35 -6.51
CA ILE A 62 15.02 -4.81 -6.52
C ILE A 62 16.01 -5.90 -6.95
N GLN A 63 15.89 -7.11 -6.38
CA GLN A 63 16.74 -8.25 -6.76
C GLN A 63 16.57 -8.66 -8.23
N GLN A 64 15.36 -8.51 -8.78
CA GLN A 64 15.11 -8.75 -10.21
C GLN A 64 15.59 -7.60 -11.12
N GLY A 65 16.13 -6.50 -10.57
CA GLY A 65 16.57 -5.33 -11.34
C GLY A 65 15.42 -4.50 -11.93
N ILE A 66 14.18 -4.73 -11.48
CA ILE A 66 12.98 -4.04 -11.96
C ILE A 66 12.79 -2.71 -11.20
N CYS A 67 13.24 -2.64 -9.95
CA CYS A 67 13.04 -1.51 -9.06
C CYS A 67 14.38 -0.87 -8.63
N ASP A 68 14.41 0.46 -8.58
CA ASP A 68 15.50 1.21 -7.95
C ASP A 68 15.20 1.43 -6.46
N LYS A 69 16.03 0.84 -5.59
CA LYS A 69 15.94 0.96 -4.12
C LYS A 69 15.87 2.41 -3.63
N LYS A 70 16.44 3.38 -4.36
CA LYS A 70 16.44 4.79 -3.96
C LYS A 70 15.14 5.51 -4.30
N ARG A 71 14.24 4.90 -5.09
CA ARG A 71 13.06 5.54 -5.66
C ARG A 71 11.80 4.68 -5.46
N VAL A 72 11.54 4.29 -4.21
CA VAL A 72 10.34 3.54 -3.83
C VAL A 72 9.38 4.44 -3.07
N GLY A 73 8.13 4.48 -3.50
CA GLY A 73 7.03 5.14 -2.80
C GLY A 73 5.92 4.16 -2.42
N ILE A 74 5.00 4.64 -1.58
CA ILE A 74 3.77 3.94 -1.22
C ILE A 74 2.61 4.92 -1.25
N PHE A 75 1.46 4.49 -1.74
CA PHE A 75 0.27 5.34 -1.79
C PHE A 75 -0.98 4.54 -1.47
N GLY A 76 -1.86 5.08 -0.64
CA GLY A 76 -3.15 4.46 -0.44
C GLY A 76 -4.20 5.39 0.11
N TRP A 77 -5.44 4.93 0.02
CA TRP A 77 -6.61 5.62 0.55
C TRP A 77 -7.20 4.82 1.72
N SER A 78 -7.77 5.49 2.73
CA SER A 78 -8.35 4.83 3.91
C SER A 78 -7.31 3.97 4.62
N TYR A 79 -7.52 2.66 4.78
CA TYR A 79 -6.52 1.76 5.35
C TYR A 79 -5.21 1.74 4.54
N GLY A 80 -5.28 1.92 3.22
CA GLY A 80 -4.08 2.09 2.40
C GLY A 80 -3.29 3.35 2.78
N GLY A 81 -3.98 4.41 3.23
CA GLY A 81 -3.35 5.61 3.77
C GLY A 81 -2.69 5.34 5.13
N TYR A 82 -3.35 4.61 6.02
CA TYR A 82 -2.74 4.13 7.27
C TYR A 82 -1.45 3.33 7.00
N MET A 83 -1.52 2.40 6.04
CA MET A 83 -0.37 1.62 5.58
C MET A 83 0.77 2.48 5.02
N ALA A 84 0.46 3.52 4.26
CA ALA A 84 1.47 4.46 3.76
C ALA A 84 2.19 5.18 4.91
N LEU A 85 1.46 5.58 5.96
CA LEU A 85 2.06 6.17 7.17
C LEU A 85 2.91 5.15 7.94
N CYS A 86 2.38 3.93 8.17
CA CYS A 86 3.12 2.87 8.86
C CYS A 86 4.41 2.49 8.14
N ALA A 87 4.38 2.41 6.81
CA ALA A 87 5.54 2.10 5.99
C ALA A 87 6.62 3.20 6.09
N LEU A 88 6.24 4.47 6.13
CA LEU A 88 7.19 5.56 6.35
C LEU A 88 7.82 5.54 7.75
N VAL A 89 7.05 5.16 8.77
CA VAL A 89 7.56 5.10 10.14
C VAL A 89 8.45 3.87 10.36
N ARG A 90 8.00 2.70 9.90
CA ARG A 90 8.60 1.40 10.22
C ARG A 90 9.62 0.91 9.18
N ALA A 91 9.52 1.39 7.94
CA ALA A 91 10.30 0.91 6.81
C ALA A 91 10.86 2.06 5.96
N ASN A 92 11.32 3.14 6.61
CA ASN A 92 11.92 4.32 5.94
C ASN A 92 13.17 3.98 5.10
N ASP A 93 13.84 2.87 5.39
CA ASP A 93 14.96 2.37 4.57
C ASP A 93 14.51 1.92 3.18
N THR A 94 13.27 1.42 3.08
CA THR A 94 12.64 0.98 1.83
C THR A 94 11.88 2.13 1.18
N PHE A 95 10.92 2.74 1.89
CA PHE A 95 10.01 3.75 1.31
C PHE A 95 10.52 5.17 1.53
N LYS A 96 10.73 5.90 0.44
CA LYS A 96 11.22 7.30 0.44
C LYS A 96 10.12 8.34 0.32
N LEU A 97 8.92 7.90 -0.06
CA LEU A 97 7.74 8.74 -0.21
C LEU A 97 6.51 7.94 0.22
N GLY A 98 5.62 8.57 0.98
CA GLY A 98 4.32 8.01 1.33
C GLY A 98 3.23 9.03 1.04
N ILE A 99 2.18 8.61 0.33
CA ILE A 99 1.02 9.44 0.03
C ILE A 99 -0.19 8.79 0.71
N ALA A 100 -0.64 9.40 1.80
CA ALA A 100 -1.72 8.89 2.62
C ALA A 100 -3.00 9.71 2.40
N GLY A 101 -3.98 9.14 1.71
CA GLY A 101 -5.30 9.75 1.52
C GLY A 101 -6.31 9.25 2.56
N ALA A 102 -6.97 10.17 3.27
CA ALA A 102 -7.90 9.87 4.36
C ALA A 102 -7.45 8.72 5.30
N PRO A 103 -6.21 8.74 5.81
CA PRO A 103 -5.68 7.65 6.64
C PRO A 103 -6.40 7.57 7.98
N VAL A 104 -6.57 6.34 8.49
CA VAL A 104 -6.83 6.15 9.92
C VAL A 104 -5.54 6.49 10.67
N THR A 105 -5.56 7.53 11.50
CA THR A 105 -4.40 7.93 12.32
C THR A 105 -4.60 7.63 13.81
N HIS A 106 -5.82 7.27 14.19
CA HIS A 106 -6.19 6.98 15.56
C HIS A 106 -7.35 5.99 15.60
N TRP A 107 -7.19 4.91 16.37
CA TRP A 107 -8.17 3.82 16.44
C TRP A 107 -9.24 4.04 17.53
N ASP A 108 -9.09 5.07 18.37
CA ASP A 108 -10.05 5.41 19.44
C ASP A 108 -11.26 6.23 18.95
N GLY A 109 -11.51 6.27 17.63
CA GLY A 109 -12.76 6.79 17.05
C GLY A 109 -12.78 8.27 16.62
N LYS A 110 -11.63 8.97 16.61
CA LYS A 110 -11.53 10.35 16.08
C LYS A 110 -10.90 10.35 14.69
N PHE A 111 -11.73 10.50 13.66
CA PHE A 111 -11.28 10.67 12.27
C PHE A 111 -10.72 12.07 12.06
N ILE A 112 -9.43 12.18 11.74
CA ILE A 112 -8.85 13.41 11.17
C ILE A 112 -8.52 13.08 9.72
N ILE A 113 -9.29 13.63 8.79
CA ILE A 113 -9.00 13.57 7.35
C ILE A 113 -8.09 14.75 7.03
N SER A 114 -6.89 14.49 6.49
CA SER A 114 -6.04 15.51 5.89
C SER A 114 -5.81 15.16 4.42
N ASP A 115 -6.10 16.09 3.51
CA ASP A 115 -5.83 15.98 2.08
C ASP A 115 -4.60 16.80 1.71
N SER A 116 -3.64 16.22 0.97
CA SER A 116 -2.61 16.94 0.21
C SER A 116 -1.94 16.04 -0.84
N PHE A 117 -1.74 16.57 -2.05
CA PHE A 117 -1.28 15.88 -3.28
C PHE A 117 0.12 16.35 -3.70
N PHE A 118 1.07 15.43 -4.00
CA PHE A 118 2.16 15.56 -5.01
C PHE A 118 2.81 14.19 -5.28
N VAL A 119 3.25 13.92 -6.52
CA VAL A 119 4.01 12.71 -6.91
C VAL A 119 5.36 13.12 -7.51
N LEU A 120 6.45 12.53 -7.03
CA LEU A 120 7.80 12.75 -7.56
C LEU A 120 8.10 11.77 -8.72
N LYS A 121 8.70 12.28 -9.80
CA LYS A 121 9.17 11.48 -10.95
C LYS A 121 10.01 10.29 -10.50
N ASN A 122 9.64 9.10 -10.98
CA ASN A 122 10.27 7.78 -10.81
C ASN A 122 9.99 6.95 -9.52
N ALA A 123 8.98 7.27 -8.72
CA ALA A 123 8.57 6.48 -7.55
C ALA A 123 7.61 5.30 -7.86
N ILE A 124 7.94 4.09 -7.43
CA ILE A 124 6.96 2.98 -7.40
C ILE A 124 5.79 3.36 -6.48
N ILE A 125 4.57 3.03 -6.87
CA ILE A 125 3.37 3.21 -6.05
C ILE A 125 2.78 1.84 -5.75
N VAL A 126 2.80 1.47 -4.48
CA VAL A 126 2.04 0.34 -3.92
C VAL A 126 0.65 0.84 -3.58
N ALA A 127 -0.40 0.38 -4.29
CA ALA A 127 -1.79 0.71 -3.99
C ALA A 127 -2.49 -0.46 -3.25
N HIS A 128 -3.07 -0.18 -2.09
CA HIS A 128 -3.81 -1.16 -1.28
C HIS A 128 -5.32 -1.04 -1.51
N ILE A 129 -6.00 -2.18 -1.73
CA ILE A 129 -7.46 -2.32 -1.73
C ILE A 129 -7.81 -3.09 -0.45
N ILE A 130 -8.64 -2.51 0.42
CA ILE A 130 -9.33 -3.29 1.45
C ILE A 130 -10.82 -3.31 1.14
N ALA A 131 -11.35 -4.52 0.96
CA ALA A 131 -12.77 -4.79 0.99
C ALA A 131 -13.25 -4.77 2.45
N TYR A 132 -14.29 -3.99 2.72
CA TYR A 132 -14.97 -3.93 4.01
C TYR A 132 -15.57 -5.29 4.38
N VAL A 133 -15.43 -5.69 5.65
CA VAL A 133 -16.34 -6.65 6.30
C VAL A 133 -17.19 -5.83 7.28
N GLN A 134 -18.43 -5.57 6.91
CA GLN A 134 -19.47 -5.21 7.87
C GLN A 134 -19.95 -6.53 8.50
N GLY A 135 -19.98 -6.57 9.83
CA GLY A 135 -20.75 -7.56 10.59
C GLY A 135 -22.25 -7.28 10.48
#